data_AF-W7MBN9-F1
#
_entry.id   AF-W7MBN9-F1
#
_cell.length_a   1.000
_cell.length_b   1.000
_cell.length_c   1.000
_cell.angle_alpha   90.00
_cell.angle_beta   90.00
_cell.angle_gamma   90.00
#
_symmetry.space_group_name_H-M   'P 1'
#
loop_
_entity.id
_entity.type
_entity.pdbx_description
1 polymer ?
#
loop_
_entity_poly.entity_id
_entity_poly.type
_entity_poly.pdbx_seq_one_letter_code
_entity_poly.pdbx_strand_id
1 'polypeptide(L)'
;MIQDSGADEIIGSSLKDRLEYALLPNGIRQQEQFLPAGSLASICTELTVFIELSRYFDRDEARQVTSYICDRTKPAKKIFAALVLIGRIELIKPFQNATFFDEDLPLTDNIEESELRSRWPGDQRSVLLTRSLRDIKAIRDFSLKQWCVNIPFFERDFNQIYGDLVFDSDTIMPWESAGQNIITGGYGYVQKVKIHKDHHSFETKHKSFALKTILPAKEKTRNAFKQELMAFRKVRPMPNLVELVSAFEISGKDTFMLLFPWAEGGSMDDMMDRPSKDLFRAQKQSPRDFVQWIIAQCRGLVEALGEIHQANIAIGSEDGDSSGQVKNFGIHLDIKPGNILYYCQTTAYHALGVLKIADFGLAEFHSTSSKTRKSRGSAYMCSQQYRSPEHDIGYIISKKVDIWALGCIFSELLTWMLLEYKGCEEFRQAREQDVLFSGDWNDVQDGENDVEDNFFQRHIEMKSAKTFHRLLRAHPKFGYVKQTRAVRKEKTSLD
;
A
#
# COMPACT_ATOMS: atom_id res chain seq x y z
N MET A 1 -9.19 -30.31 17.95
CA MET A 1 -9.83 -30.42 19.27
C MET A 1 -9.05 -29.53 20.23
N ILE A 2 -9.40 -28.24 20.28
CA ILE A 2 -9.03 -27.33 21.36
C ILE A 2 -10.38 -27.03 22.01
N GLN A 3 -10.46 -27.34 23.30
CA GLN A 3 -11.71 -27.46 24.05
C GLN A 3 -12.45 -26.13 24.14
N ASP A 4 -13.76 -26.23 23.95
CA ASP A 4 -14.80 -25.20 24.09
C ASP A 4 -15.14 -24.93 25.57
N SER A 5 -14.15 -24.98 26.45
CA SER A 5 -14.29 -24.95 27.92
C SER A 5 -14.40 -23.55 28.54
N GLY A 6 -14.30 -22.49 27.73
CA GLY A 6 -14.31 -21.10 28.23
C GLY A 6 -15.68 -20.41 28.13
N ALA A 7 -16.65 -20.99 27.41
CA ALA A 7 -17.93 -20.34 27.16
C ALA A 7 -18.87 -20.38 28.39
N ASP A 8 -18.79 -21.43 29.20
CA ASP A 8 -19.68 -21.63 30.35
C ASP A 8 -19.29 -20.80 31.60
N GLU A 9 -18.04 -20.35 31.71
CA GLU A 9 -17.59 -19.47 32.83
C GLU A 9 -18.08 -18.01 32.68
N ILE A 10 -18.45 -17.58 31.47
CA ILE A 10 -18.77 -16.18 31.18
C ILE A 10 -20.20 -15.80 31.63
N ILE A 11 -21.08 -16.78 31.81
CA ILE A 11 -22.53 -16.58 32.05
C ILE A 11 -22.83 -15.96 33.43
N GLY A 12 -21.87 -15.98 34.37
CA GLY A 12 -21.94 -15.29 35.68
C GLY A 12 -20.94 -14.15 35.90
N SER A 13 -20.10 -13.84 34.90
CA SER A 13 -19.01 -12.88 35.01
C SER A 13 -19.49 -11.41 34.96
N SER A 14 -18.78 -10.50 35.62
CA SER A 14 -19.16 -9.08 35.62
C SER A 14 -19.03 -8.47 34.21
N LEU A 15 -19.72 -7.36 33.94
CA LEU A 15 -19.57 -6.66 32.65
C LEU A 15 -18.11 -6.27 32.38
N LYS A 16 -17.37 -5.94 33.45
CA LYS A 16 -15.93 -5.64 33.37
C LYS A 16 -15.13 -6.85 32.91
N ASP A 17 -15.33 -8.02 33.51
CA ASP A 17 -14.59 -9.24 33.14
C ASP A 17 -14.85 -9.61 31.67
N ARG A 18 -16.09 -9.44 31.20
CA ARG A 18 -16.46 -9.67 29.79
C ARG A 18 -15.74 -8.73 28.84
N LEU A 19 -15.62 -7.45 29.19
CA LEU A 19 -14.88 -6.46 28.39
C LEU A 19 -13.37 -6.72 28.43
N GLU A 20 -12.82 -7.06 29.59
CA GLU A 20 -11.39 -7.39 29.75
C GLU A 20 -11.02 -8.66 28.95
N TYR A 21 -11.87 -9.69 28.97
CA TYR A 21 -11.67 -10.90 28.17
C TYR A 21 -11.78 -10.65 26.66
N ALA A 22 -12.57 -9.65 26.25
CA ALA A 22 -12.75 -9.29 24.85
C ALA A 22 -11.63 -8.41 24.28
N LEU A 23 -10.72 -7.89 25.11
CA LEU A 23 -9.55 -7.12 24.66
C LEU A 23 -8.59 -8.05 23.90
N LEU A 24 -8.21 -7.62 22.70
CA LEU A 24 -7.24 -8.32 21.87
C LEU A 24 -5.88 -7.60 21.91
N PRO A 25 -4.75 -8.32 21.95
CA PRO A 25 -3.44 -7.71 21.79
C PRO A 25 -3.28 -7.13 20.38
N ASN A 26 -2.59 -6.00 20.27
CA ASN A 26 -2.27 -5.42 18.97
C ASN A 26 -1.17 -6.22 18.25
N GLY A 27 -1.39 -6.52 16.98
CA GLY A 27 -0.53 -7.36 16.15
C GLY A 27 0.86 -6.78 15.84
N ILE A 28 1.06 -5.47 15.99
CA ILE A 28 2.36 -4.79 15.83
C ILE A 28 2.98 -4.50 17.20
N ARG A 29 2.19 -3.95 18.14
CA ARG A 29 2.61 -3.53 19.48
C ARG A 29 1.94 -4.38 20.54
N GLN A 30 2.51 -5.54 20.87
CA GLN A 30 1.86 -6.54 21.74
C GLN A 30 1.54 -6.05 23.16
N GLN A 31 2.16 -4.97 23.62
CA GLN A 31 1.86 -4.31 24.89
C GLN A 31 0.56 -3.49 24.86
N GLU A 32 0.08 -3.12 23.67
CA GLU A 32 -1.19 -2.42 23.47
C GLU A 32 -2.30 -3.46 23.26
N GLN A 33 -3.49 -3.14 23.76
CA GLN A 33 -4.70 -3.94 23.55
C GLN A 33 -5.82 -3.05 23.03
N PHE A 34 -6.73 -3.63 22.26
CA PHE A 34 -7.89 -2.95 21.74
C PHE A 34 -9.16 -3.80 21.89
N LEU A 35 -10.30 -3.13 22.06
CA LEU A 35 -11.61 -3.73 22.15
C LEU A 35 -12.28 -3.66 20.77
N PRO A 36 -12.55 -4.80 20.11
CA PRO A 36 -13.22 -4.80 18.83
C PRO A 36 -14.63 -4.19 18.89
N ALA A 37 -15.02 -3.46 17.84
CA ALA A 37 -16.32 -2.80 17.77
C ALA A 37 -17.51 -3.79 17.86
N GLY A 38 -17.40 -4.98 17.24
CA GLY A 38 -18.43 -6.02 17.34
C GLY A 38 -18.50 -6.65 18.73
N SER A 39 -17.36 -6.83 19.40
CA SER A 39 -17.32 -7.26 20.80
C SER A 39 -17.97 -6.21 21.71
N LEU A 40 -17.63 -4.93 21.56
CA LEU A 40 -18.27 -3.85 22.30
C LEU A 40 -19.79 -3.82 22.07
N ALA A 41 -20.25 -3.95 20.82
CA ALA A 41 -21.66 -3.92 20.49
C ALA A 41 -22.44 -5.12 21.08
N SER A 42 -21.84 -6.31 21.08
CA SER A 42 -22.44 -7.54 21.61
C SER A 42 -22.40 -7.61 23.14
N ILE A 43 -21.41 -6.99 23.78
CA ILE A 43 -21.27 -6.96 25.24
C ILE A 43 -22.11 -5.83 25.84
N CYS A 44 -22.07 -4.63 25.26
CA CYS A 44 -22.81 -3.44 25.70
C CYS A 44 -24.16 -3.31 24.96
N THR A 45 -25.04 -4.29 25.19
CA THR A 45 -26.46 -4.23 24.79
C THR A 45 -27.26 -3.36 25.76
N GLU A 46 -28.44 -2.90 25.33
CA GLU A 46 -29.34 -2.10 26.19
C GLU A 46 -29.66 -2.82 27.51
N LEU A 47 -29.93 -4.13 27.46
CA LEU A 47 -30.23 -4.95 28.62
C LEU A 47 -29.03 -5.04 29.58
N THR A 48 -27.84 -5.36 29.07
CA THR A 48 -26.63 -5.50 29.90
C THR A 48 -26.20 -4.18 30.51
N VAL A 49 -26.33 -3.08 29.77
CA VAL A 49 -26.04 -1.72 30.27
C VAL A 49 -27.02 -1.37 31.39
N PHE A 50 -28.32 -1.61 31.21
CA PHE A 50 -29.32 -1.34 32.25
C PHE A 50 -29.10 -2.14 33.54
N ILE A 51 -28.79 -3.44 33.41
CA ILE A 51 -28.50 -4.31 34.56
C ILE A 51 -27.29 -3.80 35.34
N GLU A 52 -26.21 -3.43 34.65
CA GLU A 52 -25.00 -2.95 35.31
C GLU A 52 -25.24 -1.58 35.98
N LEU A 53 -25.93 -0.65 35.31
CA LEU A 53 -26.25 0.67 35.87
C LEU A 53 -27.18 0.60 37.09
N SER A 54 -28.07 -0.39 37.15
CA SER A 54 -28.97 -0.59 38.29
C SER A 54 -28.24 -0.93 39.60
N ARG A 55 -26.94 -1.22 39.54
CA ARG A 55 -26.08 -1.40 40.73
C ARG A 55 -25.59 -0.07 41.30
N TYR A 56 -25.62 1.01 40.52
CA TYR A 56 -25.05 2.33 40.86
C TYR A 56 -26.11 3.43 40.97
N PHE A 57 -27.23 3.27 40.29
CA PHE A 57 -28.29 4.28 40.19
C PHE A 57 -29.65 3.67 40.52
N ASP A 58 -30.63 4.51 40.89
CA ASP A 58 -32.00 4.03 41.00
C ASP A 58 -32.57 3.64 39.62
N ARG A 59 -33.73 2.97 39.63
CA ARG A 59 -34.31 2.37 38.42
C ARG A 59 -34.59 3.39 37.31
N ASP A 60 -35.05 4.58 37.65
CA ASP A 60 -35.45 5.57 36.66
C ASP A 60 -34.22 6.31 36.13
N GLU A 61 -33.26 6.61 36.99
CA GLU A 61 -31.95 7.11 36.57
C GLU A 61 -31.22 6.12 35.66
N ALA A 62 -31.18 4.84 36.03
CA ALA A 62 -30.53 3.79 35.23
C ALA A 62 -31.16 3.68 33.83
N ARG A 63 -32.49 3.82 33.70
CA ARG A 63 -33.17 3.85 32.39
C ARG A 63 -32.74 5.05 31.55
N GLN A 64 -32.71 6.25 32.13
CA GLN A 64 -32.33 7.46 31.41
C GLN A 64 -30.89 7.39 30.91
N VAL A 65 -29.96 6.94 31.77
CA VAL A 65 -28.55 6.78 31.41
C VAL A 65 -28.38 5.67 30.36
N THR A 66 -29.12 4.57 30.46
CA THR A 66 -29.11 3.50 29.43
C THR A 66 -29.52 4.03 28.06
N SER A 67 -30.59 4.84 28.00
CA SER A 67 -31.06 5.45 26.75
C SER A 67 -30.01 6.37 26.12
N TYR A 68 -29.24 7.08 26.94
CA TYR A 68 -28.13 7.91 26.47
C TYR A 68 -26.96 7.07 25.94
N ILE A 69 -26.54 6.04 26.67
CA ILE A 69 -25.42 5.17 26.25
C ILE A 69 -25.76 4.43 24.95
N CYS A 70 -26.99 3.91 24.85
CA CYS A 70 -27.46 3.09 23.74
C CYS A 70 -28.24 3.89 22.69
N ASP A 71 -28.09 5.22 22.66
CA ASP A 71 -28.72 6.02 21.63
C ASP A 71 -28.33 5.52 20.23
N ARG A 72 -29.30 5.50 19.32
CA ARG A 72 -29.13 4.93 17.97
C ARG A 72 -28.27 5.78 17.05
N THR A 73 -28.14 7.07 17.34
CA THR A 73 -27.48 8.07 16.48
C THR A 73 -26.22 8.64 17.12
N LYS A 74 -26.24 8.84 18.44
CA LYS A 74 -25.14 9.39 19.22
C LYS A 74 -24.89 8.51 20.45
N PRO A 75 -24.36 7.28 20.27
CA PRO A 75 -24.08 6.41 21.40
C PRO A 75 -22.93 6.95 22.27
N ALA A 76 -22.91 6.53 23.53
CA ALA A 76 -21.80 6.76 24.47
C ALA A 76 -21.24 5.42 24.99
N LYS A 77 -21.22 4.39 24.13
CA LYS A 77 -20.83 3.02 24.50
C LYS A 77 -19.33 2.87 24.75
N LYS A 78 -18.48 3.55 23.97
CA LYS A 78 -17.02 3.58 24.20
C LYS A 78 -16.71 4.30 25.50
N ILE A 79 -17.35 5.45 25.75
CA ILE A 79 -17.22 6.18 27.04
C ILE A 79 -17.61 5.25 28.20
N PHE A 80 -18.79 4.63 28.11
CA PHE A 80 -19.27 3.68 29.12
C PHE A 80 -18.30 2.50 29.32
N ALA A 81 -17.80 1.88 28.24
CA ALA A 81 -16.86 0.78 28.33
C ALA A 81 -15.53 1.19 28.99
N ALA A 82 -15.00 2.37 28.68
CA ALA A 82 -13.82 2.90 29.37
C ALA A 82 -14.07 3.05 30.88
N LEU A 83 -15.23 3.60 31.27
CA LEU A 83 -15.63 3.74 32.68
C LEU A 83 -15.80 2.39 33.40
N VAL A 84 -16.36 1.38 32.72
CA VAL A 84 -16.46 0.01 33.25
C VAL A 84 -15.06 -0.57 33.47
N LEU A 85 -14.16 -0.46 32.50
CA LEU A 85 -12.80 -1.01 32.57
C LEU A 85 -11.98 -0.39 33.72
N ILE A 86 -12.14 0.92 33.98
CA ILE A 86 -11.48 1.59 35.11
C ILE A 86 -12.24 1.42 36.44
N GLY A 87 -13.43 0.81 36.43
CA GLY A 87 -14.25 0.58 37.63
C GLY A 87 -14.89 1.84 38.23
N ARG A 88 -15.25 2.82 37.38
CA ARG A 88 -15.82 4.12 37.77
C ARG A 88 -17.11 4.44 37.01
N ILE A 89 -18.04 3.49 36.95
CA ILE A 89 -19.30 3.59 36.20
C ILE A 89 -20.15 4.78 36.67
N GLU A 90 -20.08 5.14 37.95
CA GLU A 90 -20.80 6.27 38.54
C GLU A 90 -20.48 7.62 37.87
N LEU A 91 -19.33 7.71 37.17
CA LEU A 91 -18.90 8.93 36.48
C LEU A 91 -19.61 9.17 35.15
N ILE A 92 -20.48 8.27 34.67
CA ILE A 92 -21.17 8.44 33.38
C ILE A 92 -22.11 9.65 33.34
N LYS A 93 -22.75 10.00 34.47
CA LYS A 93 -23.67 11.16 34.56
C LYS A 93 -22.98 12.48 34.21
N PRO A 94 -21.78 12.79 34.74
CA PRO A 94 -20.99 13.93 34.28
C PRO A 94 -20.80 14.01 32.76
N PHE A 95 -20.52 12.90 32.06
CA PHE A 95 -20.41 12.89 30.59
C PHE A 95 -21.75 13.15 29.91
N GLN A 96 -22.83 12.56 30.41
CA GLN A 96 -24.20 12.79 29.92
C GLN A 96 -24.62 14.25 30.06
N ASN A 97 -24.39 14.85 31.24
CA ASN A 97 -24.71 16.25 31.52
C ASN A 97 -23.90 17.22 30.65
N ALA A 98 -22.64 16.88 30.37
CA ALA A 98 -21.77 17.63 29.47
C ALA A 98 -21.99 17.29 27.99
N THR A 99 -22.99 16.45 27.67
CA THR A 99 -23.39 16.02 26.33
C THR A 99 -22.24 15.46 25.48
N PHE A 100 -21.34 14.70 26.09
CA PHE A 100 -20.30 13.98 25.37
C PHE A 100 -20.81 12.68 24.77
N PHE A 101 -20.29 12.27 23.63
CA PHE A 101 -20.63 11.01 22.95
C PHE A 101 -19.36 10.31 22.45
N ASP A 102 -19.50 9.10 21.93
CA ASP A 102 -18.37 8.33 21.41
C ASP A 102 -17.60 9.03 20.28
N GLU A 103 -18.27 9.91 19.52
CA GLU A 103 -17.69 10.75 18.46
C GLU A 103 -16.78 11.87 19.00
N ASP A 104 -16.93 12.23 20.28
CA ASP A 104 -16.13 13.27 20.91
C ASP A 104 -14.79 12.75 21.46
N LEU A 105 -14.61 11.42 21.50
CA LEU A 105 -13.34 10.82 21.89
C LEU A 105 -12.27 11.04 20.80
N PRO A 106 -11.00 11.26 21.18
CA PRO A 106 -10.49 11.26 22.55
C PRO A 106 -10.68 12.61 23.27
N LEU A 107 -10.90 12.56 24.58
CA LEU A 107 -10.87 13.74 25.45
C LEU A 107 -9.46 13.99 25.98
N THR A 108 -9.16 15.25 26.27
CA THR A 108 -7.88 15.68 26.85
C THR A 108 -8.07 16.13 28.29
N ASP A 109 -7.10 15.86 29.15
CA ASP A 109 -7.06 16.43 30.49
C ASP A 109 -6.56 17.88 30.48
N ASN A 110 -6.88 18.62 31.55
CA ASN A 110 -6.26 19.91 31.82
C ASN A 110 -4.93 19.74 32.57
N ILE A 111 -4.12 20.81 32.64
CA ILE A 111 -2.81 20.82 33.31
C ILE A 111 -2.89 20.37 34.79
N GLU A 112 -4.04 20.60 35.43
CA GLU A 112 -4.29 20.22 36.83
C GLU A 112 -4.92 18.82 36.99
N GLU A 113 -5.16 18.10 35.88
CA GLU A 113 -5.84 16.80 35.80
C GLU A 113 -7.14 16.72 36.63
N SER A 114 -7.85 17.84 36.69
CA SER A 114 -9.10 18.00 37.42
C SER A 114 -10.33 17.91 36.51
N GLU A 115 -10.14 17.98 35.20
CA GLU A 115 -11.21 17.97 34.21
C GLU A 115 -10.80 17.21 32.95
N LEU A 116 -11.76 16.52 32.33
CA LEU A 116 -11.66 16.05 30.94
C LEU A 116 -12.36 17.05 30.03
N ARG A 117 -11.73 17.45 28.94
CA ARG A 117 -12.22 18.49 28.03
C ARG A 117 -12.28 17.99 26.60
N SER A 118 -13.17 18.61 25.83
CA SER A 118 -13.14 18.47 24.38
C SER A 118 -11.81 18.97 23.83
N ARG A 119 -11.29 18.24 22.86
CA ARG A 119 -10.06 18.62 22.16
C ARG A 119 -10.30 19.53 20.96
N TRP A 120 -11.56 19.69 20.55
CA TRP A 120 -11.91 20.40 19.33
C TRP A 120 -11.78 21.91 19.54
N PRO A 121 -11.07 22.64 18.66
CA PRO A 121 -10.93 24.09 18.78
C PRO A 121 -12.29 24.78 18.83
N GLY A 122 -12.52 25.58 19.87
CA GLY A 122 -13.78 26.31 20.08
C GLY A 122 -14.84 25.55 20.88
N ASP A 123 -14.67 24.24 21.11
CA ASP A 123 -15.54 23.49 22.00
C ASP A 123 -15.08 23.65 23.46
N GLN A 124 -15.97 24.19 24.29
CA GLN A 124 -15.71 24.47 25.71
C GLN A 124 -16.31 23.42 26.64
N ARG A 125 -16.90 22.33 26.10
CA ARG A 125 -17.44 21.25 26.91
C ARG A 125 -16.34 20.63 27.77
N SER A 126 -16.68 20.39 29.04
CA SER A 126 -15.78 19.76 30.00
C SER A 126 -16.58 18.92 30.99
N VAL A 127 -15.97 17.84 31.44
CA VAL A 127 -16.42 17.00 32.54
C VAL A 127 -15.60 17.38 33.76
N LEU A 128 -16.18 18.20 34.64
CA LEU A 128 -15.61 18.48 35.94
C LEU A 128 -15.84 17.26 36.84
N LEU A 129 -14.75 16.62 37.24
CA LEU A 129 -14.79 15.60 38.28
C LEU A 129 -14.37 16.24 39.60
N THR A 130 -15.00 15.83 40.70
CA THR A 130 -14.74 16.38 42.04
C THR A 130 -13.26 16.33 42.39
N ARG A 131 -12.73 17.30 43.16
CA ARG A 131 -11.30 17.40 43.52
C ARG A 131 -10.86 16.37 44.58
N SER A 132 -11.34 15.13 44.50
CA SER A 132 -10.85 14.03 45.33
C SER A 132 -9.68 13.34 44.63
N LEU A 133 -8.72 12.81 45.40
CA LEU A 133 -7.61 12.01 44.84
C LEU A 133 -8.11 10.81 44.01
N ARG A 134 -9.26 10.25 44.38
CA ARG A 134 -9.89 9.13 43.67
C ARG A 134 -10.33 9.53 42.26
N ASP A 135 -10.81 10.75 42.09
CA ASP A 135 -11.32 11.26 40.82
C ASP A 135 -10.21 11.72 39.89
N ILE A 136 -9.14 12.33 40.43
CA ILE A 136 -7.92 12.63 39.66
C ILE A 136 -7.33 11.33 39.08
N LYS A 137 -7.25 10.26 39.89
CA LYS A 137 -6.82 8.95 39.39
C LYS A 137 -7.73 8.43 38.27
N ALA A 138 -9.05 8.60 38.40
CA ALA A 138 -9.99 8.16 37.37
C ALA A 138 -9.87 8.94 36.07
N ILE A 139 -9.56 10.24 36.12
CA ILE A 139 -9.26 11.05 34.92
C ILE A 139 -8.07 10.45 34.20
N ARG A 140 -6.93 10.26 34.89
CA ARG A 140 -5.73 9.66 34.29
C ARG A 140 -6.01 8.27 33.72
N ASP A 141 -6.69 7.41 34.49
CA ASP A 141 -7.03 6.06 34.06
C ASP A 141 -7.94 6.08 32.83
N PHE A 142 -8.92 7.01 32.76
CA PHE A 142 -9.78 7.20 31.60
C PHE A 142 -9.00 7.71 30.39
N SER A 143 -8.13 8.72 30.58
CA SER A 143 -7.29 9.31 29.53
C SER A 143 -6.44 8.25 28.82
N LEU A 144 -5.98 7.24 29.56
CA LEU A 144 -5.27 6.08 29.02
C LEU A 144 -6.21 5.03 28.43
N LYS A 145 -7.30 4.71 29.13
CA LYS A 145 -8.19 3.61 28.75
C LYS A 145 -9.05 3.93 27.51
N GLN A 146 -9.36 5.19 27.24
CA GLN A 146 -10.13 5.58 26.05
C GLN A 146 -9.51 5.08 24.75
N TRP A 147 -8.17 4.99 24.66
CA TRP A 147 -7.47 4.54 23.46
C TRP A 147 -7.71 3.07 23.12
N CYS A 148 -7.99 2.22 24.10
CA CYS A 148 -8.29 0.81 23.85
C CYS A 148 -9.73 0.57 23.40
N VAL A 149 -10.63 1.54 23.57
CA VAL A 149 -12.04 1.45 23.15
C VAL A 149 -12.36 2.36 21.95
N ASN A 150 -11.58 3.42 21.74
CA ASN A 150 -11.72 4.33 20.62
C ASN A 150 -10.85 3.93 19.44
N ILE A 151 -11.23 2.80 18.83
CA ILE A 151 -10.46 2.20 17.74
C ILE A 151 -10.98 2.71 16.39
N PRO A 152 -10.09 3.12 15.46
CA PRO A 152 -10.47 3.57 14.13
C PRO A 152 -11.28 2.52 13.36
N PHE A 153 -12.15 3.00 12.47
CA PHE A 153 -12.81 2.18 11.46
C PHE A 153 -12.36 2.66 10.09
N PHE A 154 -11.87 1.74 9.25
CA PHE A 154 -11.44 2.07 7.91
C PHE A 154 -12.55 1.80 6.88
N GLU A 155 -13.17 2.88 6.42
CA GLU A 155 -14.18 2.80 5.38
C GLU A 155 -13.53 2.75 3.99
N ARG A 156 -14.08 1.92 3.10
CA ARG A 156 -13.69 1.90 1.69
C ARG A 156 -14.13 3.19 1.02
N ASP A 157 -13.16 3.94 0.50
CA ASP A 157 -13.43 5.14 -0.27
C ASP A 157 -13.67 4.80 -1.76
N PHE A 158 -14.94 4.77 -2.16
CA PHE A 158 -15.32 4.53 -3.56
C PHE A 158 -15.07 5.73 -4.48
N ASN A 159 -14.85 6.93 -3.91
CA ASN A 159 -14.64 8.16 -4.67
C ASN A 159 -13.15 8.47 -4.87
N GLN A 160 -12.24 7.63 -4.35
CA GLN A 160 -10.78 7.81 -4.41
C GLN A 160 -10.32 9.19 -3.88
N ILE A 161 -11.08 9.78 -2.95
CA ILE A 161 -10.71 11.06 -2.34
C ILE A 161 -9.55 10.81 -1.37
N TYR A 162 -9.53 9.66 -0.71
CA TYR A 162 -8.60 9.25 0.34
C TYR A 162 -8.34 10.43 1.27
N GLY A 163 -9.37 10.87 2.00
CA GLY A 163 -9.32 12.07 2.83
C GLY A 163 -8.04 12.15 3.68
N ASP A 164 -7.63 13.36 4.05
CA ASP A 164 -6.43 13.60 4.85
C ASP A 164 -6.68 13.13 6.31
N LEU A 165 -6.75 11.81 6.50
CA LEU A 165 -6.97 11.16 7.78
C LEU A 165 -5.73 11.30 8.63
N VAL A 166 -5.87 11.99 9.76
CA VAL A 166 -4.79 12.18 10.73
C VAL A 166 -5.24 11.58 12.06
N PHE A 167 -4.49 10.60 12.54
CA PHE A 167 -4.69 9.94 13.82
C PHE A 167 -3.69 10.43 14.86
N ASP A 168 -4.04 10.39 16.13
CA ASP A 168 -3.13 10.73 17.22
C ASP A 168 -2.02 9.72 17.41
N SER A 169 -0.92 10.16 18.02
CA SER A 169 0.23 9.34 18.38
C SER A 169 -0.11 8.10 19.22
N ASP A 170 -1.16 8.21 20.03
CA ASP A 170 -1.66 7.19 20.97
C ASP A 170 -2.82 6.37 20.41
N THR A 171 -3.26 6.66 19.19
CA THR A 171 -4.31 5.86 18.53
C THR A 171 -3.84 4.42 18.39
N ILE A 172 -4.60 3.49 18.98
CA ILE A 172 -4.36 2.05 18.82
C ILE A 172 -5.06 1.60 17.55
N MET A 173 -4.27 1.11 16.59
CA MET A 173 -4.80 0.61 15.32
C MET A 173 -5.35 -0.81 15.47
N PRO A 174 -6.37 -1.20 14.69
CA PRO A 174 -7.02 -2.52 14.78
C PRO A 174 -6.22 -3.65 14.10
N TRP A 175 -4.90 -3.73 14.36
CA TRP A 175 -4.05 -4.79 13.81
C TRP A 175 -4.27 -6.08 14.58
N GLU A 176 -4.81 -7.11 13.93
CA GLU A 176 -4.95 -8.46 14.48
C GLU A 176 -3.62 -9.22 14.42
N SER A 177 -2.85 -9.01 13.36
CA SER A 177 -1.50 -9.57 13.21
C SER A 177 -0.65 -8.73 12.25
N ALA A 178 0.67 -8.87 12.36
CA ALA A 178 1.62 -8.26 11.45
C ALA A 178 2.80 -9.19 11.15
N GLY A 179 3.27 -9.16 9.91
CA GLY A 179 4.42 -9.92 9.42
C GLY A 179 5.74 -9.20 9.65
N GLN A 180 6.81 -9.67 9.02
CA GLN A 180 8.10 -8.98 9.06
C GLN A 180 8.08 -7.72 8.19
N ASN A 181 8.92 -6.73 8.56
CA ASN A 181 9.11 -5.54 7.75
C ASN A 181 9.95 -5.89 6.52
N ILE A 182 9.41 -5.60 5.34
CA ILE A 182 10.11 -5.67 4.07
C ILE A 182 10.62 -4.26 3.78
N ILE A 183 11.94 -4.08 3.84
CA ILE A 183 12.55 -2.77 3.57
C ILE A 183 12.38 -2.45 2.09
N THR A 184 11.74 -1.32 1.81
CA THR A 184 11.61 -0.77 0.45
C THR A 184 12.61 0.37 0.29
N GLY A 185 13.20 0.54 -0.89
CA GLY A 185 14.18 1.59 -1.15
C GLY A 185 13.65 3.00 -0.80
N GLY A 186 14.52 3.86 -0.27
CA GLY A 186 14.25 5.30 -0.13
C GLY A 186 13.30 5.75 0.99
N TYR A 187 13.52 5.33 2.24
CA TYR A 187 12.87 5.87 3.47
C TYR A 187 11.53 5.24 3.91
N GLY A 188 11.33 3.93 3.69
CA GLY A 188 10.14 3.24 4.22
C GLY A 188 10.27 1.72 4.32
N TYR A 189 9.21 1.09 4.79
CA TYR A 189 9.06 -0.36 4.76
C TYR A 189 7.60 -0.74 4.49
N VAL A 190 7.40 -1.95 3.99
CA VAL A 190 6.07 -2.56 3.81
C VAL A 190 5.94 -3.73 4.76
N GLN A 191 4.79 -3.85 5.42
CA GLN A 191 4.48 -4.97 6.31
C GLN A 191 3.16 -5.61 5.89
N LYS A 192 3.09 -6.95 5.90
CA LYS A 192 1.81 -7.67 5.79
C LYS A 192 1.05 -7.51 7.10
N VAL A 193 -0.15 -6.94 7.07
CA VAL A 193 -1.00 -6.78 8.26
C VAL A 193 -2.36 -7.45 8.04
N LYS A 194 -2.96 -7.91 9.14
CA LYS A 194 -4.37 -8.29 9.18
C LYS A 194 -5.10 -7.27 10.03
N ILE A 195 -6.19 -6.72 9.49
CA ILE A 195 -7.05 -5.76 10.19
C ILE A 195 -8.21 -6.55 10.79
N HIS A 196 -8.58 -6.24 12.03
CA HIS A 196 -9.74 -6.87 12.65
C HIS A 196 -11.00 -6.57 11.83
N LYS A 197 -11.76 -7.61 11.49
CA LYS A 197 -12.92 -7.54 10.57
C LYS A 197 -14.00 -6.52 10.97
N ASP A 198 -14.13 -6.24 12.26
CA ASP A 198 -15.13 -5.28 12.79
C ASP A 198 -14.68 -3.81 12.62
N HIS A 199 -13.48 -3.57 12.07
CA HIS A 199 -12.87 -2.24 11.95
C HIS A 199 -12.56 -1.85 10.50
N HIS A 200 -13.13 -2.52 9.51
CA HIS A 200 -13.05 -2.07 8.13
C HIS A 200 -14.24 -2.53 7.28
N SER A 201 -14.52 -1.82 6.19
CA SER A 201 -15.52 -2.22 5.19
C SER A 201 -14.91 -2.75 3.88
N PHE A 202 -13.59 -2.96 3.85
CA PHE A 202 -12.89 -3.58 2.73
C PHE A 202 -13.42 -5.00 2.53
N GLU A 203 -14.05 -5.27 1.37
CA GLU A 203 -14.73 -6.53 1.04
C GLU A 203 -13.98 -7.79 1.50
N THR A 204 -14.71 -8.88 1.77
CA THR A 204 -14.18 -10.19 2.22
C THR A 204 -13.18 -10.86 1.27
N LYS A 205 -12.91 -10.28 0.09
CA LYS A 205 -11.97 -10.80 -0.90
C LYS A 205 -10.51 -10.76 -0.42
N HIS A 206 -10.14 -9.80 0.42
CA HIS A 206 -8.77 -9.65 0.91
C HIS A 206 -8.68 -9.99 2.40
N LYS A 207 -7.89 -11.02 2.73
CA LYS A 207 -7.67 -11.47 4.11
C LYS A 207 -6.55 -10.71 4.82
N SER A 208 -5.70 -10.04 4.07
CA SER A 208 -4.51 -9.33 4.56
C SER A 208 -4.22 -8.16 3.64
N PHE A 209 -3.49 -7.19 4.20
CA PHE A 209 -3.17 -5.92 3.57
C PHE A 209 -1.67 -5.67 3.62
N ALA A 210 -1.15 -4.91 2.67
CA ALA A 210 0.18 -4.33 2.72
C ALA A 210 0.09 -2.94 3.33
N LEU A 211 0.75 -2.73 4.45
CA LEU A 211 0.90 -1.43 5.09
C LEU A 211 2.27 -0.86 4.72
N LYS A 212 2.30 0.09 3.78
CA LYS A 212 3.50 0.85 3.42
C LYS A 212 3.65 2.00 4.39
N THR A 213 4.71 1.98 5.18
CA THR A 213 5.06 3.03 6.13
C THR A 213 6.21 3.85 5.57
N ILE A 214 5.99 5.15 5.41
CA ILE A 214 7.01 6.13 5.03
C ILE A 214 7.51 6.78 6.31
N LEU A 215 8.80 6.58 6.60
CA LEU A 215 9.43 7.03 7.83
C LEU A 215 9.88 8.50 7.73
N PRO A 216 9.93 9.22 8.86
CA PRO A 216 10.36 10.60 8.89
C PRO A 216 11.84 10.75 8.49
N ALA A 217 12.06 11.57 7.47
CA ALA A 217 13.35 11.99 6.92
C ALA A 217 13.24 13.50 6.61
N LYS A 218 13.03 14.30 7.66
CA LYS A 218 12.82 15.77 7.58
C LYS A 218 11.66 16.13 6.61
N GLU A 219 11.64 17.38 6.15
CA GLU A 219 10.63 18.01 5.27
C GLU A 219 10.32 17.24 3.97
N LYS A 220 11.18 16.29 3.57
CA LYS A 220 11.00 15.49 2.34
C LYS A 220 9.93 14.40 2.49
N THR A 221 9.70 13.83 3.67
CA THR A 221 8.78 12.70 3.86
C THR A 221 7.33 13.07 3.57
N ARG A 222 6.87 14.21 4.06
CA ARG A 222 5.49 14.67 3.83
C ARG A 222 5.22 14.95 2.35
N ASN A 223 6.21 15.52 1.65
CA ASN A 223 6.10 15.76 0.22
C ASN A 223 6.08 14.44 -0.57
N ALA A 224 6.91 13.45 -0.20
CA ALA A 224 6.89 12.14 -0.82
C ALA A 224 5.54 11.43 -0.62
N PHE A 225 5.00 11.45 0.61
CA PHE A 225 3.66 10.92 0.89
C PHE A 225 2.58 11.60 0.05
N LYS A 226 2.55 12.94 0.05
CA LYS A 226 1.57 13.70 -0.75
C LYS A 226 1.71 13.40 -2.24
N GLN A 227 2.92 13.29 -2.75
CA GLN A 227 3.18 12.96 -4.16
C GLN A 227 2.62 11.58 -4.51
N GLU A 228 2.92 10.56 -3.70
CA GLU A 228 2.43 9.21 -3.92
C GLU A 228 0.90 9.11 -3.78
N LEU A 229 0.31 9.76 -2.77
CA LEU A 229 -1.14 9.82 -2.58
C LEU A 229 -1.85 10.52 -3.75
N MET A 230 -1.28 11.63 -4.24
CA MET A 230 -1.83 12.36 -5.38
C MET A 230 -1.77 11.54 -6.67
N ALA A 231 -0.78 10.66 -6.83
CA ALA A 231 -0.74 9.74 -7.95
C ALA A 231 -1.97 8.82 -7.96
N PHE A 232 -2.33 8.25 -6.80
CA PHE A 232 -3.52 7.40 -6.66
C PHE A 232 -4.84 8.14 -6.82
N ARG A 233 -4.93 9.42 -6.44
CA ARG A 233 -6.11 10.27 -6.69
C ARG A 233 -6.32 10.59 -8.18
N LYS A 234 -5.26 10.54 -8.99
CA LYS A 234 -5.29 10.91 -10.42
C LYS A 234 -5.55 9.73 -11.36
N VAL A 235 -5.27 8.51 -10.92
CA VAL A 235 -5.42 7.30 -11.74
C VAL A 235 -6.74 6.59 -11.44
N ARG A 236 -7.44 6.20 -12.51
CA ARG A 236 -8.69 5.43 -12.36
C ARG A 236 -8.39 4.01 -11.88
N PRO A 237 -9.27 3.39 -11.08
CA PRO A 237 -9.11 1.99 -10.70
C PRO A 237 -9.13 1.10 -11.94
N MET A 238 -8.16 0.19 -12.04
CA MET A 238 -8.01 -0.73 -13.16
C MET A 238 -7.61 -2.12 -12.66
N PRO A 239 -7.93 -3.21 -13.38
CA PRO A 239 -7.58 -4.57 -12.97
C PRO A 239 -6.07 -4.77 -12.74
N ASN A 240 -5.23 -4.22 -13.62
CA ASN A 240 -3.77 -4.36 -13.60
C ASN A 240 -3.04 -3.18 -12.92
N LEU A 241 -3.73 -2.43 -12.06
CA LEU A 241 -3.16 -1.37 -11.24
C LEU A 241 -3.48 -1.64 -9.77
N VAL A 242 -2.51 -1.44 -8.87
CA VAL A 242 -2.76 -1.61 -7.43
C VAL A 242 -3.80 -0.61 -6.96
N GLU A 243 -4.73 -1.06 -6.12
CA GLU A 243 -5.77 -0.23 -5.53
C GLU A 243 -5.27 0.27 -4.17
N LEU A 244 -5.20 1.59 -3.98
CA LEU A 244 -5.05 2.18 -2.66
C LEU A 244 -6.39 2.05 -1.94
N VAL A 245 -6.36 1.51 -0.72
CA VAL A 245 -7.56 1.22 0.05
C VAL A 245 -7.78 2.26 1.15
N SER A 246 -6.70 2.76 1.74
CA SER A 246 -6.73 3.85 2.71
C SER A 246 -5.35 4.52 2.79
N ALA A 247 -5.33 5.80 3.18
CA ALA A 247 -4.13 6.56 3.44
C ALA A 247 -4.33 7.38 4.71
N PHE A 248 -3.34 7.45 5.58
CA PHE A 248 -3.44 8.20 6.83
C PHE A 248 -2.07 8.59 7.41
N GLU A 249 -2.08 9.60 8.27
CA GLU A 249 -0.93 10.14 9.00
C GLU A 249 -1.09 9.87 10.49
N ILE A 250 0.02 9.63 11.20
CA ILE A 250 0.05 9.66 12.67
C ILE A 250 0.68 10.96 13.13
N SER A 251 -0.14 11.83 13.73
CA SER A 251 0.24 13.13 14.27
C SER A 251 1.37 13.02 15.30
N GLY A 252 2.27 14.00 15.28
CA GLY A 252 3.41 14.09 16.19
C GLY A 252 4.55 13.10 15.91
N LYS A 253 4.38 12.17 14.95
CA LYS A 253 5.41 11.17 14.57
C LYS A 253 5.92 11.33 13.14
N ASP A 254 5.37 12.26 12.36
CA ASP A 254 5.70 12.46 10.92
C ASP A 254 5.74 11.13 10.15
N THR A 255 4.83 10.22 10.51
CA THR A 255 4.75 8.86 9.96
C THR A 255 3.52 8.77 9.08
N PHE A 256 3.73 8.40 7.82
CA PHE A 256 2.67 8.35 6.82
C PHE A 256 2.47 6.92 6.34
N MET A 257 1.22 6.53 6.17
CA MET A 257 0.86 5.15 5.85
C MET A 257 -0.07 5.08 4.65
N LEU A 258 0.22 4.13 3.76
CA LEU A 258 -0.61 3.75 2.62
C LEU A 258 -0.98 2.28 2.77
N LEU A 259 -2.25 1.97 2.62
CA LEU A 259 -2.80 0.64 2.82
C LEU A 259 -3.28 0.06 1.48
N PHE A 260 -2.81 -1.13 1.14
CA PHE A 260 -3.14 -1.83 -0.10
C PHE A 260 -3.60 -3.26 0.17
N PRO A 261 -4.34 -3.92 -0.74
CA PRO A 261 -4.55 -5.36 -0.68
C PRO A 261 -3.22 -6.11 -0.78
N TRP A 262 -3.01 -7.12 0.06
CA TRP A 262 -1.78 -7.91 0.04
C TRP A 262 -1.73 -8.84 -1.20
N ALA A 263 -0.61 -8.83 -1.92
CA ALA A 263 -0.34 -9.72 -3.05
C ALA A 263 0.31 -11.02 -2.54
N GLU A 264 -0.49 -12.08 -2.38
CA GLU A 264 0.00 -13.38 -1.91
C GLU A 264 1.02 -14.04 -2.85
N GLY A 265 1.03 -13.66 -4.13
CA GLY A 265 1.98 -14.15 -5.11
C GLY A 265 3.36 -13.48 -5.05
N GLY A 266 3.53 -12.44 -4.23
CA GLY A 266 4.74 -11.61 -4.18
C GLY A 266 4.82 -10.61 -5.34
N SER A 267 6.03 -10.16 -5.62
CA SER A 267 6.38 -9.43 -6.84
C SER A 267 6.46 -10.36 -8.05
N MET A 268 6.64 -9.79 -9.24
CA MET A 268 6.85 -10.54 -10.46
C MET A 268 8.20 -11.27 -10.45
N ASP A 269 9.20 -10.74 -9.73
CA ASP A 269 10.45 -11.47 -9.46
C ASP A 269 10.17 -12.75 -8.66
N ASP A 270 9.44 -12.65 -7.55
CA ASP A 270 9.05 -13.83 -6.74
C ASP A 270 8.20 -14.84 -7.53
N MET A 271 7.45 -14.36 -8.54
CA MET A 271 6.74 -15.23 -9.47
C MET A 271 7.69 -15.95 -10.42
N MET A 272 8.64 -15.23 -11.03
CA MET A 272 9.55 -15.77 -12.04
C MET A 272 10.68 -16.64 -11.45
N ASP A 273 10.94 -16.54 -10.15
CA ASP A 273 11.82 -17.46 -9.41
C ASP A 273 11.30 -18.90 -9.38
N ARG A 274 10.02 -19.10 -9.66
CA ARG A 274 9.38 -20.42 -9.74
C ARG A 274 9.30 -20.91 -11.18
N PRO A 275 9.31 -22.24 -11.42
CA PRO A 275 9.07 -22.78 -12.76
C PRO A 275 7.72 -22.33 -13.34
N SER A 276 7.71 -21.87 -14.59
CA SER A 276 6.50 -21.38 -15.27
C SER A 276 5.40 -22.44 -15.36
N LYS A 277 5.81 -23.71 -15.48
CA LYS A 277 4.91 -24.86 -15.54
C LYS A 277 4.10 -25.06 -14.26
N ASP A 278 4.63 -24.67 -13.11
CA ASP A 278 3.95 -24.88 -11.83
C ASP A 278 2.72 -23.97 -11.72
N LEU A 279 2.80 -22.76 -12.28
CA LEU A 279 1.73 -21.77 -12.25
C LEU A 279 0.43 -22.31 -12.87
N PHE A 280 0.53 -22.86 -14.08
CA PHE A 280 -0.65 -23.35 -14.80
C PHE A 280 -1.06 -24.77 -14.41
N ARG A 281 -0.12 -25.63 -14.00
CA ARG A 281 -0.43 -26.98 -13.53
C ARG A 281 -1.16 -26.97 -12.19
N ALA A 282 -0.76 -26.09 -11.27
CA ALA A 282 -1.42 -25.96 -9.97
C ALA A 282 -2.91 -25.60 -10.11
N GLN A 283 -3.26 -24.84 -11.13
CA GLN A 283 -4.64 -24.42 -11.44
C GLN A 283 -5.33 -25.30 -12.50
N LYS A 284 -4.74 -26.46 -12.84
CA LYS A 284 -5.25 -27.40 -13.85
C LYS A 284 -5.54 -26.75 -15.22
N GLN A 285 -4.78 -25.73 -15.58
CA GLN A 285 -4.89 -25.03 -16.86
C GLN A 285 -4.02 -25.71 -17.93
N SER A 286 -4.33 -25.51 -19.21
CA SER A 286 -3.50 -25.99 -20.31
C SER A 286 -2.36 -25.03 -20.63
N PRO A 287 -1.29 -25.47 -21.33
CA PRO A 287 -0.26 -24.57 -21.84
C PRO A 287 -0.81 -23.46 -22.74
N ARG A 288 -1.91 -23.73 -23.48
CA ARG A 288 -2.58 -22.73 -24.31
C ARG A 288 -3.21 -21.63 -23.45
N ASP A 289 -3.89 -22.02 -22.37
CA ASP A 289 -4.51 -21.06 -21.44
C ASP A 289 -3.44 -20.22 -20.74
N PHE A 290 -2.28 -20.82 -20.44
CA PHE A 290 -1.14 -20.10 -19.88
C PHE A 290 -0.59 -19.04 -20.84
N VAL A 291 -0.40 -19.36 -22.13
CA VAL A 291 0.03 -18.37 -23.14
C VAL A 291 -1.01 -17.27 -23.30
N GLN A 292 -2.31 -17.61 -23.32
CA GLN A 292 -3.38 -16.62 -23.35
C GLN A 292 -3.36 -15.71 -22.12
N TRP A 293 -3.09 -16.28 -20.94
CA TRP A 293 -2.93 -15.51 -19.71
C TRP A 293 -1.75 -14.53 -19.80
N ILE A 294 -0.58 -14.97 -20.26
CA ILE A 294 0.61 -14.10 -20.45
C ILE A 294 0.26 -12.91 -21.36
N ILE A 295 -0.37 -13.17 -22.52
CA ILE A 295 -0.77 -12.12 -23.47
C ILE A 295 -1.77 -11.15 -22.82
N ALA A 296 -2.74 -11.69 -22.06
CA ALA A 296 -3.72 -10.87 -21.35
C ALA A 296 -3.07 -10.00 -20.27
N GLN A 297 -2.09 -10.52 -19.51
CA GLN A 297 -1.36 -9.73 -18.54
C GLN A 297 -0.53 -8.64 -19.21
N CYS A 298 0.19 -8.93 -20.30
CA CYS A 298 0.93 -7.91 -21.04
C CYS A 298 0.01 -6.79 -21.53
N ARG A 299 -1.15 -7.14 -22.09
CA ARG A 299 -2.17 -6.16 -22.49
C ARG A 299 -2.65 -5.31 -21.31
N GLY A 300 -3.00 -5.96 -20.20
CA GLY A 300 -3.48 -5.27 -19.00
C GLY A 300 -2.45 -4.31 -18.40
N LEU A 301 -1.16 -4.69 -18.40
CA LEU A 301 -0.07 -3.82 -17.97
C LEU A 301 0.10 -2.60 -18.90
N VAL A 302 -0.05 -2.77 -20.22
CA VAL A 302 -0.05 -1.65 -21.17
C VAL A 302 -1.24 -0.72 -20.92
N GLU A 303 -2.44 -1.26 -20.70
CA GLU A 303 -3.65 -0.48 -20.42
C GLU A 303 -3.50 0.29 -19.09
N ALA A 304 -2.99 -0.35 -18.04
CA ALA A 304 -2.71 0.29 -16.75
C ALA A 304 -1.67 1.42 -16.87
N LEU A 305 -0.57 1.19 -17.58
CA LEU A 305 0.44 2.22 -17.82
C LEU A 305 -0.12 3.39 -18.66
N GLY A 306 -0.99 3.07 -19.63
CA GLY A 306 -1.72 4.05 -20.42
C GLY A 306 -2.59 4.98 -19.58
N GLU A 307 -3.24 4.47 -18.54
CA GLU A 307 -4.02 5.26 -17.58
C GLU A 307 -3.13 6.18 -16.73
N ILE A 308 -1.94 5.73 -16.31
CA ILE A 308 -0.97 6.60 -15.63
C ILE A 308 -0.54 7.74 -16.56
N HIS A 309 -0.22 7.42 -17.82
CA HIS A 309 0.25 8.39 -18.82
C HIS A 309 -0.81 9.41 -19.27
N GLN A 310 -2.09 9.09 -19.09
CA GLN A 310 -3.24 9.89 -19.53
C GLN A 310 -4.16 10.29 -18.37
N ALA A 311 -3.63 10.28 -17.15
CA ALA A 311 -4.40 10.56 -15.95
C ALA A 311 -5.17 11.89 -16.07
N ASN A 312 -6.48 11.80 -16.31
CA ASN A 312 -7.34 12.96 -16.39
C ASN A 312 -7.71 13.38 -14.98
N ILE A 313 -7.38 14.63 -14.62
CA ILE A 313 -7.86 15.24 -13.39
C ILE A 313 -9.38 15.42 -13.51
N ALA A 314 -10.12 14.43 -13.01
CA ALA A 314 -11.51 14.61 -12.66
C ALA A 314 -11.54 15.18 -11.24
N ILE A 315 -12.12 16.38 -11.12
CA ILE A 315 -12.47 17.06 -9.86
C ILE A 315 -11.37 17.95 -9.29
N GLY A 316 -11.73 19.23 -9.11
CA GLY A 316 -10.89 20.33 -8.64
C GLY A 316 -10.33 20.09 -7.25
N SER A 317 -9.15 19.46 -7.21
CA SER A 317 -8.24 19.61 -6.08
C SER A 317 -7.61 21.00 -6.17
N GLU A 318 -7.69 21.73 -5.07
CA GLU A 318 -6.86 22.88 -4.77
C GLU A 318 -5.39 22.44 -4.76
N ASP A 319 -4.84 22.16 -5.94
CA ASP A 319 -3.41 22.19 -6.16
C ASP A 319 -3.02 23.63 -5.84
N GLY A 320 -2.38 23.85 -4.67
CA GLY A 320 -1.79 25.13 -4.25
C GLY A 320 -0.64 25.60 -5.17
N ASP A 321 -0.69 25.25 -6.46
CA ASP A 321 0.14 25.76 -7.52
C ASP A 321 -0.59 26.96 -8.13
N SER A 322 -0.07 28.16 -7.88
CA SER A 322 -0.63 29.45 -8.34
C SER A 322 -0.70 29.59 -9.86
N SER A 323 -0.34 28.55 -10.62
CA SER A 323 -0.33 28.53 -12.08
C SER A 323 -1.62 28.02 -12.74
N GLY A 324 -2.54 27.37 -12.00
CA GLY A 324 -3.83 26.91 -12.54
C GLY A 324 -3.72 25.89 -13.69
N GLN A 325 -2.55 25.26 -13.87
CA GLN A 325 -2.31 24.33 -14.97
C GLN A 325 -2.59 22.89 -14.57
N VAL A 326 -3.53 22.26 -15.28
CA VAL A 326 -3.94 20.86 -15.09
C VAL A 326 -2.77 19.91 -15.46
N LYS A 327 -2.25 19.16 -14.48
CA LYS A 327 -1.16 18.18 -14.63
C LYS A 327 -1.69 16.79 -15.03
N ASN A 328 -2.08 16.62 -16.29
CA ASN A 328 -2.73 15.40 -16.81
C ASN A 328 -1.77 14.30 -17.33
N PHE A 329 -0.45 14.49 -17.26
CA PHE A 329 0.50 13.54 -17.85
C PHE A 329 1.41 12.94 -16.79
N GLY A 330 1.17 11.68 -16.43
CA GLY A 330 1.99 10.92 -15.50
C GLY A 330 3.16 10.19 -16.18
N ILE A 331 4.26 10.00 -15.44
CA ILE A 331 5.37 9.10 -15.76
C ILE A 331 5.68 8.31 -14.48
N HIS A 332 5.77 6.99 -14.56
CA HIS A 332 5.99 6.12 -13.39
C HIS A 332 7.47 6.09 -12.95
N LEU A 333 8.40 6.07 -13.91
CA LEU A 333 9.86 6.15 -13.74
C LEU A 333 10.56 4.94 -13.11
N ASP A 334 9.86 4.08 -12.36
CA ASP A 334 10.44 2.86 -11.79
C ASP A 334 9.65 1.59 -12.13
N ILE A 335 9.28 1.45 -13.41
CA ILE A 335 8.67 0.21 -13.92
C ILE A 335 9.74 -0.89 -13.95
N LYS A 336 9.55 -1.93 -13.13
CA LYS A 336 10.43 -3.11 -13.01
C LYS A 336 9.64 -4.31 -12.48
N PRO A 337 10.14 -5.55 -12.62
CA PRO A 337 9.45 -6.74 -12.09
C PRO A 337 9.15 -6.67 -10.60
N GLY A 338 10.07 -6.14 -9.78
CA GLY A 338 9.87 -5.91 -8.35
C GLY A 338 8.69 -4.97 -8.01
N ASN A 339 8.29 -4.09 -8.93
CA ASN A 339 7.15 -3.17 -8.78
C ASN A 339 5.89 -3.64 -9.53
N ILE A 340 5.89 -4.89 -10.03
CA ILE A 340 4.69 -5.55 -10.55
C ILE A 340 4.31 -6.63 -9.55
N LEU A 341 3.15 -6.51 -8.92
CA LEU A 341 2.68 -7.44 -7.89
C LEU A 341 1.78 -8.53 -8.48
N TYR A 342 1.96 -9.76 -8.01
CA TYR A 342 1.19 -10.92 -8.44
C TYR A 342 0.07 -11.25 -7.44
N TYR A 343 -1.17 -10.97 -7.83
CA TYR A 343 -2.37 -11.37 -7.12
C TYR A 343 -2.81 -12.74 -7.62
N CYS A 344 -2.33 -13.79 -6.97
CA CYS A 344 -2.49 -15.19 -7.41
C CYS A 344 -3.90 -15.77 -7.20
N GLN A 345 -4.85 -14.98 -6.68
CA GLN A 345 -6.22 -15.44 -6.47
C GLN A 345 -6.94 -15.57 -7.81
N THR A 346 -7.65 -16.70 -8.00
CA THR A 346 -8.53 -16.89 -9.16
C THR A 346 -9.61 -15.82 -9.18
N THR A 347 -9.78 -15.18 -10.33
CA THR A 347 -10.84 -14.21 -10.60
C THR A 347 -11.82 -14.76 -11.63
N ALA A 348 -12.95 -14.09 -11.83
CA ALA A 348 -13.92 -14.45 -12.88
C ALA A 348 -13.30 -14.45 -14.29
N TYR A 349 -12.22 -13.69 -14.50
CA TYR A 349 -11.58 -13.49 -15.81
C TYR A 349 -10.22 -14.17 -15.94
N HIS A 350 -9.54 -14.44 -14.82
CA HIS A 350 -8.20 -15.03 -14.82
C HIS A 350 -8.07 -16.12 -13.75
N ALA A 351 -8.03 -17.38 -14.20
CA ALA A 351 -7.80 -18.55 -13.35
C ALA A 351 -6.42 -18.52 -12.67
N LEU A 352 -5.41 -17.94 -13.34
CA LEU A 352 -4.03 -17.85 -12.89
C LEU A 352 -3.72 -16.56 -12.11
N GLY A 353 -4.73 -15.76 -11.74
CA GLY A 353 -4.52 -14.49 -11.05
C GLY A 353 -4.18 -13.32 -11.98
N VAL A 354 -3.73 -12.20 -11.41
CA VAL A 354 -3.54 -10.92 -12.11
C VAL A 354 -2.22 -10.25 -11.69
N LEU A 355 -1.48 -9.71 -12.66
CA LEU A 355 -0.31 -8.86 -12.45
C LEU A 355 -0.73 -7.39 -12.36
N LYS A 356 -0.25 -6.66 -11.35
CA LYS A 356 -0.61 -5.26 -11.13
C LYS A 356 0.61 -4.36 -10.98
N ILE A 357 0.64 -3.24 -11.69
CA ILE A 357 1.65 -2.19 -11.48
C ILE A 357 1.43 -1.59 -10.08
N ALA A 358 2.52 -1.42 -9.33
CA ALA A 358 2.55 -0.87 -7.99
C ALA A 358 3.73 0.12 -7.83
N ASP A 359 3.80 0.73 -6.66
CA ASP A 359 4.84 1.67 -6.21
C ASP A 359 4.94 2.98 -7.01
N PHE A 360 4.10 3.94 -6.64
CA PHE A 360 4.09 5.28 -7.22
C PHE A 360 5.05 6.24 -6.50
N GLY A 361 5.98 5.74 -5.69
CA GLY A 361 6.89 6.58 -4.88
C GLY A 361 7.79 7.50 -5.72
N LEU A 362 8.03 7.16 -6.99
CA LEU A 362 8.77 7.98 -7.94
C LEU A 362 7.89 8.58 -9.05
N ALA A 363 6.56 8.34 -9.03
CA ALA A 363 5.68 8.80 -10.09
C ALA A 363 5.58 10.32 -10.12
N GLU A 364 5.63 10.91 -11.31
CA GLU A 364 5.57 12.36 -11.52
C GLU A 364 4.47 12.73 -12.51
N PHE A 365 3.76 13.82 -12.23
CA PHE A 365 2.67 14.34 -13.07
C PHE A 365 2.98 15.75 -13.55
N HIS A 366 2.85 15.98 -14.85
CA HIS A 366 3.19 17.25 -15.52
C HIS A 366 2.01 17.84 -16.28
N SER A 367 2.00 19.16 -16.45
CA SER A 367 1.06 19.89 -17.30
C SER A 367 1.51 19.87 -18.76
N THR A 368 0.59 20.17 -19.68
CA THR A 368 0.88 20.18 -21.14
C THR A 368 2.05 21.10 -21.52
N SER A 369 2.28 22.16 -20.74
CA SER A 369 3.31 23.20 -20.89
C SER A 369 4.62 22.88 -20.18
N SER A 370 4.62 22.02 -19.16
CA SER A 370 5.82 21.62 -18.39
C SER A 370 6.50 20.38 -18.95
N LYS A 371 6.31 20.13 -20.25
CA LYS A 371 6.99 19.08 -21.00
C LYS A 371 8.51 19.13 -20.76
N THR A 372 8.96 18.17 -19.96
CA THR A 372 10.19 17.42 -20.26
C THR A 372 11.52 18.14 -19.99
N ARG A 373 11.68 18.89 -18.89
CA ARG A 373 13.02 19.28 -18.41
C ARG A 373 13.24 18.84 -16.98
N LYS A 374 14.04 17.79 -16.79
CA LYS A 374 14.58 17.41 -15.48
C LYS A 374 16.07 17.68 -15.39
N SER A 375 16.54 17.93 -14.18
CA SER A 375 17.97 17.92 -13.87
C SER A 375 18.48 16.48 -13.79
N ARG A 376 19.77 16.26 -14.07
CA ARG A 376 20.44 14.94 -14.04
C ARG A 376 20.24 14.18 -12.72
N GLY A 377 19.90 14.86 -11.62
CA GLY A 377 19.76 14.26 -10.28
C GLY A 377 18.61 13.26 -10.12
N SER A 378 17.47 13.41 -10.80
CA SER A 378 16.36 12.44 -10.69
C SER A 378 16.62 11.16 -11.49
N ALA A 379 17.45 11.24 -12.54
CA ALA A 379 17.78 10.11 -13.39
C ALA A 379 18.60 9.03 -12.65
N TYR A 380 19.21 9.35 -11.50
CA TYR A 380 19.93 8.36 -10.72
C TYR A 380 19.06 7.56 -9.74
N MET A 381 17.77 7.90 -9.59
CA MET A 381 16.88 7.26 -8.60
C MET A 381 16.18 5.99 -9.12
N CYS A 382 16.13 5.76 -10.44
CA CYS A 382 15.42 4.63 -11.05
C CYS A 382 16.30 3.37 -11.12
N SER A 383 15.72 2.18 -11.24
CA SER A 383 16.49 0.93 -11.34
C SER A 383 17.26 0.84 -12.67
N GLN A 384 18.61 0.71 -12.61
CA GLN A 384 19.49 0.86 -13.78
C GLN A 384 19.15 -0.07 -14.96
N GLN A 385 18.80 -1.33 -14.69
CA GLN A 385 18.56 -2.37 -15.72
C GLN A 385 17.37 -2.07 -16.66
N TYR A 386 16.44 -1.21 -16.24
CA TYR A 386 15.21 -0.89 -16.96
C TYR A 386 15.22 0.52 -17.54
N ARG A 387 16.34 1.24 -17.43
CA ARG A 387 16.50 2.58 -17.99
C ARG A 387 16.62 2.53 -19.49
N SER A 388 16.10 3.57 -20.12
CA SER A 388 16.24 3.81 -21.55
C SER A 388 17.51 4.62 -21.84
N PRO A 389 18.08 4.55 -23.05
CA PRO A 389 19.27 5.34 -23.40
C PRO A 389 19.09 6.85 -23.15
N GLU A 390 17.91 7.41 -23.44
CA GLU A 390 17.62 8.83 -23.18
C GLU A 390 17.63 9.20 -21.68
N HIS A 391 17.41 8.23 -20.80
CA HIS A 391 17.45 8.40 -19.36
C HIS A 391 18.88 8.58 -18.84
N ASP A 392 19.86 7.93 -19.47
CA ASP A 392 21.26 7.95 -19.03
C ASP A 392 22.08 9.06 -19.72
N ILE A 393 21.70 9.49 -20.92
CA ILE A 393 22.44 10.50 -21.71
C ILE A 393 21.98 11.96 -21.40
N GLY A 394 20.69 12.17 -21.04
CA GLY A 394 20.08 13.49 -20.74
C GLY A 394 19.63 14.25 -22.01
N TYR A 395 18.54 15.04 -22.05
CA TYR A 395 18.06 16.11 -21.16
C TYR A 395 16.51 16.11 -20.96
N ILE A 396 15.80 15.17 -21.57
CA ILE A 396 14.35 15.20 -21.79
C ILE A 396 13.76 13.81 -21.50
N ILE A 397 13.21 13.61 -20.30
CA ILE A 397 12.54 12.35 -19.90
C ILE A 397 11.06 12.43 -20.25
N SER A 398 10.60 11.58 -21.17
CA SER A 398 9.19 11.47 -21.56
C SER A 398 8.56 10.16 -21.08
N LYS A 399 7.24 10.02 -21.19
CA LYS A 399 6.53 8.75 -20.92
C LYS A 399 7.06 7.53 -21.69
N LYS A 400 7.86 7.74 -22.75
CA LYS A 400 8.50 6.66 -23.50
C LYS A 400 9.50 5.86 -22.67
N VAL A 401 10.08 6.43 -21.62
CA VAL A 401 10.98 5.69 -20.72
C VAL A 401 10.26 4.54 -20.00
N ASP A 402 8.99 4.72 -19.63
CA ASP A 402 8.20 3.63 -19.03
C ASP A 402 7.84 2.57 -20.07
N ILE A 403 7.62 2.97 -21.33
CA ILE A 403 7.34 2.03 -22.44
C ILE A 403 8.56 1.15 -22.71
N TRP A 404 9.75 1.75 -22.68
CA TRP A 404 11.02 1.03 -22.76
C TRP A 404 11.17 0.00 -21.65
N ALA A 405 10.96 0.43 -20.40
CA ALA A 405 11.02 -0.45 -19.24
C ALA A 405 10.02 -1.63 -19.36
N LEU A 406 8.80 -1.37 -19.82
CA LEU A 406 7.80 -2.41 -20.06
C LEU A 406 8.24 -3.40 -21.15
N GLY A 407 8.90 -2.93 -22.21
CA GLY A 407 9.50 -3.80 -23.24
C GLY A 407 10.56 -4.75 -22.67
N CYS A 408 11.40 -4.24 -21.76
CA CYS A 408 12.40 -5.05 -21.05
C CYS A 408 11.71 -6.13 -20.21
N ILE A 409 10.68 -5.77 -19.43
CA ILE A 409 9.89 -6.72 -18.63
C ILE A 409 9.23 -7.79 -19.50
N PHE A 410 8.67 -7.42 -20.66
CA PHE A 410 8.06 -8.40 -21.57
C PHE A 410 9.09 -9.36 -22.14
N SER A 411 10.31 -8.89 -22.43
CA SER A 411 11.39 -9.76 -22.89
C SER A 411 11.81 -10.77 -21.81
N GLU A 412 11.85 -10.36 -20.53
CA GLU A 412 12.11 -11.25 -19.40
C GLU A 412 10.98 -12.25 -19.19
N LEU A 413 9.73 -11.80 -19.21
CA LEU A 413 8.54 -12.64 -19.02
C LEU A 413 8.43 -13.73 -20.10
N LEU A 414 8.69 -13.37 -21.37
CA LEU A 414 8.70 -14.33 -22.47
C LEU A 414 9.88 -15.29 -22.37
N THR A 415 11.05 -14.80 -21.94
CA THR A 415 12.23 -15.65 -21.68
C THR A 415 11.94 -16.65 -20.57
N TRP A 416 11.32 -16.22 -19.47
CA TRP A 416 10.90 -17.10 -18.38
C TRP A 416 9.87 -18.13 -18.84
N MET A 417 8.86 -17.71 -19.61
CA MET A 417 7.85 -18.63 -20.17
C MET A 417 8.47 -19.73 -21.06
N LEU A 418 9.52 -19.40 -21.83
CA LEU A 418 10.13 -20.32 -22.81
C LEU A 418 11.29 -21.14 -22.23
N LEU A 419 12.13 -20.52 -21.41
CA LEU A 419 13.42 -21.05 -20.95
C LEU A 419 13.48 -21.26 -19.44
N GLU A 420 12.37 -21.01 -18.73
CA GLU A 420 12.25 -21.07 -17.27
C GLU A 420 13.21 -20.09 -16.56
N TYR A 421 13.28 -20.19 -15.23
CA TYR A 421 14.12 -19.36 -14.37
C TYR A 421 15.57 -19.25 -14.86
N LYS A 422 16.22 -20.37 -15.22
CA LYS A 422 17.63 -20.36 -15.64
C LYS A 422 17.88 -19.49 -16.88
N GLY A 423 16.99 -19.57 -17.88
CA GLY A 423 17.12 -18.73 -19.07
C GLY A 423 16.87 -17.25 -18.78
N CYS A 424 15.96 -16.95 -17.85
CA CYS A 424 15.70 -15.59 -17.39
C CYS A 424 16.91 -14.99 -16.65
N GLU A 425 17.53 -15.76 -15.75
CA GLU A 425 18.76 -15.35 -15.04
C GLU A 425 19.94 -15.11 -15.98
N GLU A 426 20.18 -16.02 -16.93
CA GLU A 426 21.21 -15.83 -17.96
C GLU A 426 20.95 -14.57 -18.81
N PHE A 427 19.68 -14.25 -19.06
CA PHE A 427 19.29 -13.04 -19.78
C PHE A 427 19.50 -11.77 -18.96
N ARG A 428 19.13 -11.76 -17.68
CA ARG A 428 19.36 -10.65 -16.75
C ARG A 428 20.84 -10.34 -16.57
N GLN A 429 21.65 -11.37 -16.30
CA GLN A 429 23.10 -11.21 -16.17
C GLN A 429 23.73 -10.66 -17.44
N ALA A 430 23.27 -11.11 -18.62
CA ALA A 430 23.76 -10.57 -19.88
C ALA A 430 23.41 -9.08 -20.05
N ARG A 431 22.24 -8.63 -19.57
CA ARG A 431 21.86 -7.21 -19.58
C ARG A 431 22.70 -6.37 -18.62
N GLU A 432 22.93 -6.86 -17.41
CA GLU A 432 23.75 -6.17 -16.40
C GLU A 432 25.19 -5.94 -16.86
N GLN A 433 25.74 -6.91 -17.60
CA GLN A 433 27.12 -6.86 -18.09
C GLN A 433 27.29 -6.07 -19.39
N ASP A 434 26.21 -5.52 -19.97
CA ASP A 434 26.33 -4.70 -21.18
C ASP A 434 27.02 -3.37 -20.82
N VAL A 435 28.12 -3.09 -21.51
CA VAL A 435 29.03 -1.97 -21.25
C VAL A 435 28.30 -0.62 -21.38
N LEU A 436 27.28 -0.55 -22.25
CA LEU A 436 26.42 0.64 -22.42
C LEU A 436 25.54 0.92 -21.18
N PHE A 437 25.33 -0.07 -20.31
CA PHE A 437 24.55 0.03 -19.06
C PHE A 437 25.39 0.23 -17.80
N SER A 438 26.72 0.11 -17.88
CA SER A 438 27.63 0.23 -16.72
C SER A 438 27.72 1.64 -16.15
N GLY A 439 27.24 2.66 -16.88
CA GLY A 439 27.39 4.06 -16.52
C GLY A 439 28.83 4.58 -16.63
N ASP A 440 29.76 3.77 -17.14
CA ASP A 440 31.15 4.17 -17.39
C ASP A 440 31.27 4.84 -18.77
N TRP A 441 30.78 6.08 -18.84
CA TRP A 441 30.80 6.89 -20.06
C TRP A 441 32.18 7.45 -20.40
N ASN A 442 33.23 7.12 -19.62
CA ASN A 442 34.60 7.56 -19.89
C ASN A 442 35.20 6.92 -21.14
N ASP A 443 34.66 5.78 -21.58
CA ASP A 443 35.12 5.05 -22.77
C ASP A 443 34.32 5.34 -24.04
N VAL A 444 33.28 6.20 -23.97
CA VAL A 444 32.57 6.67 -25.17
C VAL A 444 33.40 7.77 -25.81
N GLN A 445 34.29 7.37 -26.70
CA GLN A 445 35.12 8.29 -27.49
C GLN A 445 34.24 9.30 -28.23
N ASP A 446 34.61 10.58 -28.10
CA ASP A 446 34.03 11.72 -28.82
C ASP A 446 33.98 11.41 -30.34
N GLY A 447 32.84 10.94 -30.85
CA GLY A 447 32.65 10.80 -32.30
C GLY A 447 31.70 9.71 -32.80
N GLU A 448 31.33 8.70 -32.01
CA GLU A 448 30.34 7.70 -32.44
C GLU A 448 28.95 8.04 -31.90
N ASN A 449 28.17 8.73 -32.73
CA ASN A 449 26.77 9.11 -32.48
C ASN A 449 25.77 7.93 -32.49
N ASP A 450 26.22 6.67 -32.57
CA ASP A 450 25.36 5.49 -32.51
C ASP A 450 25.34 4.91 -31.09
N VAL A 451 24.71 5.65 -30.17
CA VAL A 451 24.33 5.15 -28.83
C VAL A 451 23.01 4.37 -28.93
N GLU A 452 22.91 3.50 -29.94
CA GLU A 452 21.79 2.56 -30.07
C GLU A 452 22.01 1.40 -29.09
N ASP A 453 21.03 1.17 -28.21
CA ASP A 453 20.99 -0.07 -27.43
C ASP A 453 20.77 -1.25 -28.40
N ASN A 454 21.89 -1.87 -28.74
CA ASN A 454 21.97 -3.03 -29.60
C ASN A 454 22.01 -4.34 -28.79
N PHE A 455 21.69 -4.33 -27.49
CA PHE A 455 21.72 -5.53 -26.64
C PHE A 455 20.94 -6.68 -27.30
N PHE A 456 19.71 -6.43 -27.73
CA PHE A 456 18.87 -7.46 -28.36
C PHE A 456 19.44 -7.93 -29.71
N GLN A 457 19.95 -7.02 -30.54
CA GLN A 457 20.59 -7.32 -31.82
C GLN A 457 21.84 -8.20 -31.61
N ARG A 458 22.74 -7.78 -30.73
CA ARG A 458 23.99 -8.48 -30.38
C ARG A 458 23.72 -9.82 -29.71
N HIS A 459 22.69 -9.93 -28.86
CA HIS A 459 22.35 -11.19 -28.20
C HIS A 459 21.76 -12.21 -29.18
N ILE A 460 20.93 -11.76 -30.14
CA ILE A 460 20.43 -12.58 -31.26
C ILE A 460 21.60 -13.04 -32.14
N GLU A 461 22.54 -12.15 -32.47
CA GLU A 461 23.74 -12.46 -33.25
C GLU A 461 24.68 -13.43 -32.52
N MET A 462 24.91 -13.26 -31.22
CA MET A 462 25.74 -14.17 -30.43
C MET A 462 25.13 -15.57 -30.30
N LYS A 463 23.81 -15.69 -30.10
CA LYS A 463 23.13 -17.00 -30.04
C LYS A 463 23.04 -17.66 -31.41
N SER A 464 22.80 -16.90 -32.48
CA SER A 464 22.84 -17.43 -33.84
C SER A 464 24.26 -17.86 -34.24
N ALA A 465 25.30 -17.10 -33.89
CA ALA A 465 26.71 -17.47 -34.09
C ALA A 465 27.13 -18.69 -33.28
N LYS A 466 26.73 -18.80 -32.01
CA LYS A 466 26.99 -20.00 -31.17
C LYS A 466 26.28 -21.25 -31.71
N THR A 467 25.05 -21.09 -32.21
CA THR A 467 24.28 -22.17 -32.85
C THR A 467 24.90 -22.57 -34.19
N PHE A 468 25.36 -21.59 -34.98
CA PHE A 468 26.05 -21.77 -36.25
C PHE A 468 27.42 -22.45 -36.08
N HIS A 469 28.20 -22.07 -35.07
CA HIS A 469 29.46 -22.75 -34.74
C HIS A 469 29.25 -24.17 -34.21
N ARG A 470 28.14 -24.44 -33.51
CA ARG A 470 27.76 -25.80 -33.09
C ARG A 470 27.39 -26.66 -34.30
N LEU A 471 26.68 -26.09 -35.28
CA LEU A 471 26.34 -26.74 -36.57
C LEU A 471 27.59 -27.00 -37.43
N LEU A 472 28.56 -26.07 -37.47
CA LEU A 472 29.83 -26.25 -38.18
C LEU A 472 30.72 -27.34 -37.55
N ARG A 473 30.71 -27.49 -36.22
CA ARG A 473 31.41 -28.62 -35.55
C ARG A 473 30.73 -29.96 -35.79
N ALA A 474 29.40 -29.99 -35.92
CA ALA A 474 28.63 -31.21 -36.21
C ALA A 474 28.74 -31.64 -37.68
N HIS A 475 28.97 -30.69 -38.60
CA HIS A 475 29.09 -30.94 -40.04
C HIS A 475 30.26 -30.17 -40.66
N PRO A 476 31.50 -30.69 -40.61
CA PRO A 476 32.70 -30.01 -41.11
C PRO A 476 32.77 -29.86 -42.65
N LYS A 477 31.72 -30.26 -43.39
CA LYS A 477 31.68 -30.24 -44.86
C LYS A 477 31.02 -29.01 -45.48
N PHE A 478 30.52 -28.05 -44.70
CA PHE A 478 30.09 -26.76 -45.26
C PHE A 478 31.32 -25.89 -45.55
N GLY A 479 31.85 -26.08 -46.77
CA GLY A 479 32.98 -25.34 -47.30
C GLY A 479 32.69 -23.85 -47.39
N TYR A 480 33.63 -23.08 -46.85
CA TYR A 480 33.67 -21.62 -46.91
C TYR A 480 34.05 -21.18 -48.33
N VAL A 481 33.12 -20.62 -49.11
CA VAL A 481 33.48 -19.80 -50.26
C VAL A 481 33.70 -18.38 -49.75
N LYS A 482 34.97 -17.94 -49.73
CA LYS A 482 35.35 -16.55 -49.45
C LYS A 482 34.64 -15.64 -50.47
N GLN A 483 33.59 -14.92 -50.04
CA GLN A 483 33.21 -13.67 -50.70
C GLN A 483 33.92 -12.52 -49.98
N THR A 484 34.85 -11.96 -50.73
CA THR A 484 35.68 -10.80 -50.43
C THR A 484 34.86 -9.55 -50.16
N ARG A 485 35.11 -8.94 -49.00
CA ARG A 485 35.24 -7.50 -48.72
C ARG A 485 35.05 -6.57 -49.94
N ALA A 486 33.81 -6.34 -50.38
CA ALA A 486 33.49 -5.38 -51.45
C ALA A 486 32.00 -4.98 -51.46
N VAL A 487 31.41 -4.60 -50.31
CA VAL A 487 30.14 -3.85 -50.29
C VAL A 487 30.19 -2.84 -49.13
N ARG A 488 31.10 -1.87 -49.23
CA ARG A 488 31.11 -0.68 -48.38
C ARG A 488 31.69 0.47 -49.20
N LYS A 489 30.90 0.92 -50.18
CA LYS A 489 31.00 2.20 -50.92
C LYS A 489 30.02 2.12 -52.08
N GLU A 490 28.80 2.58 -51.86
CA GLU A 490 27.95 3.23 -52.87
C GLU A 490 26.59 3.54 -52.23
N LYS A 491 26.51 4.71 -51.60
CA LYS A 491 25.31 5.54 -51.48
C LYS A 491 25.72 6.91 -50.94
N THR A 492 26.49 7.61 -51.76
CA THR A 492 26.67 9.07 -51.73
C THR A 492 26.62 9.54 -53.16
N SER A 493 25.40 9.66 -53.68
CA SER A 493 24.96 10.65 -54.66
C SER A 493 23.55 10.29 -55.06
N LEU A 494 22.58 11.13 -54.71
CA LEU A 494 21.45 11.45 -55.55
C LEU A 494 20.97 12.81 -55.04
N ASP A 495 21.14 13.79 -55.91
CA ASP A 495 20.67 15.17 -55.83
C ASP A 495 19.17 15.28 -55.50
#